data_AF-A0A8R1DG87-F1
#
_entry.id   AF-A0A8R1DG87-F1
#
_cell.length_a   1.000
_cell.length_b   1.000
_cell.length_c   1.000
_cell.angle_alpha   90.00
_cell.angle_beta   90.00
_cell.angle_gamma   90.00
#
_symmetry.space_group_name_H-M   'P 1'
#
loop_
_entity.id
_entity.type
_entity.pdbx_description
1 polymer ?
#
loop_
_entity_poly.entity_id
_entity_poly.type
_entity_poly.pdbx_seq_one_letter_code
_entity_poly.pdbx_strand_id
1 'polypeptide(L)'
;MIPEQDTARKLFMDSLSCPSAYSFGDRKMFVLASSPQYPLLFLIAGFCILSPPALSFFTLTFYHLIKGTSTVSRRTQQLQRQVIIALTFQSSFLVACLDGPFFAVVATIVFQYHYQGLNNMIFILLAMHGIGSTIVMVLVHRPYRDFTFSGIRGRCGKQILNKSRSITSTVALIKLV
;
A
#
# COMPACT_ATOMS: atom_id res chain seq x y z
N MET A 1 -10.53 19.83 -12.45
CA MET A 1 -10.36 19.82 -13.92
C MET A 1 -8.88 20.01 -14.20
N ILE A 2 -8.27 19.14 -15.01
CA ILE A 2 -6.83 19.23 -15.31
C ILE A 2 -6.64 20.41 -16.28
N PRO A 3 -5.82 21.42 -15.95
CA PRO A 3 -5.62 22.58 -16.82
C PRO A 3 -4.76 22.24 -18.03
N GLU A 4 -4.86 23.05 -19.08
CA GLU A 4 -3.95 22.99 -20.24
C GLU A 4 -2.51 23.21 -19.74
N GLN A 5 -1.63 22.27 -20.04
CA GLN A 5 -0.36 22.13 -19.33
C GLN A 5 0.67 23.17 -19.74
N ASP A 6 0.71 23.60 -21.01
CA ASP A 6 1.70 24.58 -21.45
C ASP A 6 1.39 25.98 -20.91
N THR A 7 0.12 26.34 -20.83
CA THR A 7 -0.37 27.58 -20.23
C THR A 7 -0.26 27.53 -18.71
N ALA A 8 -0.64 26.42 -18.08
CA ALA A 8 -0.57 26.27 -16.62
C ALA A 8 0.87 26.33 -16.11
N ARG A 9 1.84 25.76 -16.85
CA ARG A 9 3.27 25.87 -16.50
C ARG A 9 3.76 27.31 -16.56
N LYS A 10 3.38 28.07 -17.60
CA LYS A 10 3.74 29.48 -17.74
C LYS A 10 3.17 30.31 -16.58
N LEU A 11 1.86 30.17 -16.33
CA LEU A 11 1.19 30.85 -15.22
C LEU A 11 1.78 30.49 -13.86
N PHE A 12 2.16 29.22 -13.66
CA PHE A 12 2.83 28.80 -12.43
C PHE A 12 4.20 29.45 -12.31
N MET A 13 5.03 29.43 -13.37
CA MET A 13 6.37 30.06 -13.40
C MET A 13 6.30 31.56 -13.15
N ASP A 14 5.32 32.26 -13.73
CA ASP A 14 5.10 33.70 -13.54
C ASP A 14 4.66 34.04 -12.11
N SER A 15 4.06 33.08 -11.38
CA SER A 15 3.63 33.24 -9.99
C SER A 15 4.79 33.10 -8.98
N LEU A 16 5.93 32.51 -9.35
CA LEU A 16 7.08 32.40 -8.45
C LEU A 16 7.86 33.72 -8.39
N SER A 17 7.93 34.34 -7.22
CA SER A 17 8.71 35.57 -7.00
C SER A 17 10.22 35.40 -7.19
N CYS A 18 10.73 34.17 -7.15
CA CYS A 18 12.11 33.80 -7.47
C CYS A 18 12.12 32.37 -8.02
N PRO A 19 12.07 32.17 -9.35
CA PRO A 19 12.25 30.83 -9.90
C PRO A 19 13.65 30.36 -9.52
N SER A 20 13.73 29.36 -8.65
CA SER A 20 15.01 28.69 -8.38
C SER A 20 15.62 28.28 -9.72
N ALA A 21 16.92 28.46 -9.90
CA ALA A 21 17.66 28.10 -11.12
C ALA A 21 17.68 26.57 -11.43
N TYR A 22 16.68 25.82 -10.96
CA TYR A 22 16.26 24.56 -11.53
C TYR A 22 15.82 24.81 -12.98
N SER A 23 16.81 24.84 -13.87
CA SER A 23 16.57 24.70 -15.29
C SER A 23 15.99 23.31 -15.49
N PHE A 24 14.67 23.25 -15.65
CA PHE A 24 13.98 22.04 -15.96
C PHE A 24 14.42 21.44 -17.30
N GLY A 25 15.29 22.07 -18.10
CA GLY A 25 15.73 21.51 -19.39
C GLY A 25 14.52 21.06 -20.22
N ASP A 26 14.53 19.80 -20.68
CA ASP A 26 13.40 19.14 -21.37
C ASP A 26 12.34 18.51 -20.44
N ARG A 27 12.51 18.54 -19.11
CA ARG A 27 11.62 17.87 -18.15
C ARG A 27 10.39 18.73 -17.85
N LYS A 28 9.29 18.42 -18.53
CA LYS A 28 7.99 19.06 -18.32
C LYS A 28 7.35 18.60 -17.00
N MET A 29 7.18 19.51 -16.04
CA MET A 29 6.41 19.24 -14.81
C MET A 29 4.91 19.12 -15.12
N PHE A 30 4.18 18.31 -14.33
CA PHE A 30 2.73 18.18 -14.47
C PHE A 30 2.02 19.06 -13.43
N VAL A 31 1.22 20.01 -13.90
CA VAL A 31 0.44 20.91 -13.03
C VAL A 31 -0.93 20.30 -12.84
N LEU A 32 -1.18 19.78 -11.62
CA LEU A 32 -2.43 19.09 -11.30
C LEU A 32 -3.62 20.05 -11.24
N ALA A 33 -3.41 21.26 -10.70
CA ALA A 33 -4.42 22.31 -10.62
C ALA A 33 -3.78 23.69 -10.56
N SER A 34 -4.39 24.66 -11.24
CA SER A 34 -3.99 26.06 -11.18
C SER A 34 -4.54 26.79 -9.94
N SER A 35 -5.57 26.24 -9.30
CA SER A 35 -6.13 26.76 -8.05
C SER A 35 -6.22 25.67 -6.98
N PRO A 36 -5.87 25.97 -5.71
CA PRO A 36 -5.82 24.97 -4.63
C PRO A 36 -7.21 24.55 -4.14
N GLN A 37 -8.25 25.32 -4.47
CA GLN A 37 -9.62 25.14 -3.97
C GLN A 37 -10.24 23.82 -4.43
N TYR A 38 -10.11 23.49 -5.73
CA TYR A 38 -10.70 22.27 -6.28
C TYR A 38 -10.01 20.99 -5.75
N PRO A 39 -8.67 20.86 -5.77
CA PRO A 39 -8.00 19.71 -5.16
C PRO A 39 -8.39 19.52 -3.69
N LEU A 40 -8.45 20.61 -2.92
CA LEU A 40 -8.81 20.54 -1.51
C LEU A 40 -10.25 20.06 -1.31
N LEU A 41 -11.20 20.55 -2.12
CA LEU A 41 -12.58 20.10 -2.09
C LEU A 41 -12.71 18.59 -2.39
N PHE A 42 -12.02 18.10 -3.42
CA PHE A 42 -12.01 16.67 -3.75
C PHE A 42 -11.40 15.82 -2.65
N LEU A 43 -10.31 16.28 -2.04
CA LEU A 43 -9.65 15.60 -0.91
C LEU A 43 -10.59 15.53 0.30
N ILE A 44 -11.23 16.63 0.67
CA ILE A 44 -12.20 16.67 1.77
C ILE A 44 -13.39 15.75 1.48
N ALA A 45 -13.96 15.82 0.28
CA ALA A 45 -15.07 14.95 -0.11
C ALA A 45 -14.69 13.47 -0.03
N GLY A 46 -13.50 13.09 -0.52
CA GLY A 46 -12.97 11.73 -0.41
C GLY A 46 -12.82 11.27 1.04
N PHE A 47 -12.26 12.13 1.90
CA PHE A 47 -12.11 11.84 3.33
C PHE A 47 -13.47 11.66 4.03
N CYS A 48 -14.45 12.51 3.74
CA CYS A 48 -15.81 12.40 4.28
C CYS A 48 -16.54 11.12 3.82
N ILE A 49 -16.24 10.62 2.62
CA ILE A 49 -16.82 9.37 2.11
C ILE A 49 -16.15 8.13 2.73
N LEU A 50 -14.83 8.15 2.90
CA LEU A 50 -14.05 7.00 3.35
C LEU A 50 -13.99 6.83 4.87
N SER A 51 -14.12 7.93 5.64
CA SER A 51 -14.02 7.88 7.10
C SER A 51 -15.17 7.12 7.80
N PRO A 52 -16.47 7.22 7.40
CA PRO A 52 -17.53 6.50 8.10
C PRO A 52 -17.41 4.96 8.00
N PRO A 53 -17.11 4.36 6.82
CA PRO A 53 -16.80 2.94 6.72
C PRO A 53 -15.61 2.51 7.58
N ALA A 54 -14.53 3.30 7.61
CA ALA A 54 -13.36 2.98 8.43
C ALA A 54 -13.70 2.99 9.93
N LEU A 55 -14.38 4.04 10.41
CA LEU A 55 -14.80 4.17 11.80
C LEU A 55 -15.76 3.06 12.23
N SER A 56 -16.76 2.75 11.40
CA SER A 56 -17.69 1.66 11.66
C SER A 56 -17.00 0.30 11.71
N PHE A 57 -16.07 0.03 10.77
CA PHE A 57 -15.25 -1.16 10.78
C PHE A 57 -14.46 -1.31 12.09
N PHE A 58 -13.70 -0.29 12.50
CA PHE A 58 -12.90 -0.36 13.72
C PHE A 58 -13.76 -0.47 14.98
N THR A 59 -14.86 0.28 15.05
CA THR A 59 -15.80 0.25 16.19
C THR A 59 -16.41 -1.14 16.36
N LEU A 60 -16.94 -1.72 15.27
CA LEU A 60 -17.52 -3.07 15.30
C LEU A 60 -16.47 -4.13 15.61
N THR A 61 -15.28 -4.01 15.03
CA THR A 61 -14.18 -4.95 15.26
C THR A 61 -13.76 -4.96 16.73
N PHE A 62 -13.59 -3.77 17.33
CA PHE A 62 -13.23 -3.63 18.73
C PHE A 62 -14.35 -4.10 19.67
N TYR A 63 -15.61 -3.80 19.34
CA TYR A 63 -16.77 -4.29 20.07
C TYR A 63 -16.82 -5.82 20.11
N HIS A 64 -16.64 -6.49 18.97
CA HIS A 64 -16.63 -7.96 18.91
C HIS A 64 -15.40 -8.58 19.59
N LEU A 65 -14.27 -7.85 19.62
CA LEU A 65 -13.07 -8.30 20.34
C LEU A 65 -13.28 -8.31 21.86
N ILE A 66 -14.04 -7.34 22.40
CA ILE A 66 -14.29 -7.20 23.85
C ILE A 66 -15.48 -8.03 24.32
N LYS A 67 -16.59 -8.05 23.56
CA LYS A 67 -17.87 -8.58 24.04
C LYS A 67 -17.86 -10.06 24.43
N GLY A 68 -16.93 -10.87 23.90
CA GLY A 68 -16.84 -12.29 24.21
C GLY A 68 -18.08 -13.06 23.78
N THR A 69 -18.04 -13.74 22.63
CA THR A 69 -19.19 -14.49 22.10
C THR A 69 -19.51 -15.74 22.94
N SER A 70 -20.68 -15.80 23.60
CA SER A 70 -21.08 -16.93 24.47
C SER A 70 -21.79 -18.08 23.74
N THR A 71 -22.23 -17.88 22.50
CA THR A 71 -23.07 -18.83 21.74
C THR A 71 -22.28 -19.81 20.87
N VAL A 72 -20.95 -19.67 20.78
CA VAL A 72 -20.09 -20.50 19.92
C VAL A 72 -19.14 -21.36 20.75
N SER A 73 -18.66 -22.46 20.16
CA SER A 73 -17.67 -23.31 20.82
C SER A 73 -16.39 -22.52 21.16
N ARG A 74 -15.70 -22.93 22.23
CA ARG A 74 -14.40 -22.32 22.62
C ARG A 74 -13.38 -22.31 21.47
N ARG A 75 -13.38 -23.36 20.64
CA ARG A 75 -12.49 -23.46 19.48
C ARG A 75 -12.82 -22.42 18.41
N THR A 76 -14.10 -22.23 18.10
CA THR A 76 -14.57 -21.22 17.14
C THR A 76 -14.25 -19.82 17.63
N GLN A 77 -14.48 -19.55 18.92
CA GLN A 77 -14.16 -18.25 19.53
C GLN A 77 -12.68 -17.90 19.42
N GLN A 78 -11.78 -18.87 19.66
CA GLN A 78 -10.34 -18.67 19.51
C GLN A 78 -9.95 -18.34 18.06
N LEU A 79 -10.52 -19.03 17.08
CA LEU A 79 -10.28 -18.77 15.66
C LEU A 79 -10.80 -17.39 15.24
N GLN A 80 -12.03 -17.03 15.62
CA GLN A 80 -12.61 -15.71 15.35
C GLN A 80 -11.74 -14.59 15.93
N ARG A 81 -11.27 -14.73 17.17
CA ARG A 81 -10.38 -13.76 17.80
C ARG A 81 -9.06 -13.59 17.04
N GLN A 82 -8.45 -14.68 16.57
CA GLN A 82 -7.22 -14.60 15.77
C GLN A 82 -7.45 -13.88 14.44
N VAL A 83 -8.55 -14.17 13.75
CA VAL A 83 -8.91 -13.51 12.48
C VAL A 83 -9.19 -12.03 12.69
N ILE A 84 -9.93 -11.66 13.75
CA ILE A 84 -10.24 -10.27 14.09
C ILE A 84 -8.96 -9.48 14.38
N ILE A 85 -8.03 -10.04 15.16
CA ILE A 85 -6.73 -9.42 15.43
C ILE A 85 -5.96 -9.23 14.12
N ALA A 86 -5.91 -10.25 13.27
CA ALA A 86 -5.24 -10.19 11.98
C ALA A 86 -5.82 -9.11 11.06
N LEU A 87 -7.15 -9.07 10.92
CA LEU A 87 -7.88 -8.06 10.17
C LEU A 87 -7.62 -6.66 10.73
N THR A 88 -7.54 -6.50 12.05
CA THR A 88 -7.21 -5.21 12.67
C THR A 88 -5.84 -4.73 12.20
N PHE A 89 -4.80 -5.57 12.28
CA PHE A 89 -3.46 -5.22 11.81
C PHE A 89 -3.42 -4.91 10.31
N GLN A 90 -4.06 -5.74 9.47
CA GLN A 90 -4.09 -5.54 8.03
C GLN A 90 -4.82 -4.23 7.66
N SER A 91 -5.96 -3.96 8.27
CA SER A 91 -6.74 -2.73 8.02
C SER A 91 -6.00 -1.49 8.54
N SER A 92 -5.37 -1.55 9.72
CA SER A 92 -4.57 -0.43 10.23
C SER A 92 -3.40 -0.09 9.31
N PHE A 93 -2.72 -1.09 8.74
CA PHE A 93 -1.68 -0.87 7.74
C PHE A 93 -2.23 -0.14 6.50
N LEU A 94 -3.39 -0.59 5.98
CA LEU A 94 -4.01 0.02 4.81
C LEU A 94 -4.41 1.47 5.08
N VAL A 95 -5.05 1.74 6.22
CA VAL A 95 -5.43 3.10 6.63
C VAL A 95 -4.20 3.99 6.74
N ALA A 96 -3.13 3.55 7.41
CA ALA A 96 -1.90 4.34 7.53
C ALA A 96 -1.26 4.65 6.17
N CYS A 97 -1.26 3.70 5.24
CA CYS A 97 -0.69 3.89 3.90
C CYS A 97 -1.53 4.82 3.01
N LEU A 98 -2.82 5.04 3.31
CA LEU A 98 -3.69 5.94 2.57
C LEU A 98 -3.76 7.33 3.23
N ASP A 99 -3.94 7.36 4.56
CA ASP A 99 -4.06 8.60 5.32
C ASP A 99 -2.72 9.35 5.40
N GLY A 100 -1.59 8.65 5.47
CA GLY A 100 -0.26 9.29 5.48
C GLY A 100 -0.02 10.18 4.26
N PRO A 101 -0.12 9.64 3.02
CA PRO A 101 -0.11 10.42 1.79
C PRO A 101 -1.15 11.53 1.74
N PHE A 102 -2.37 11.27 2.21
CA PHE A 102 -3.43 12.28 2.27
C PHE A 102 -3.03 13.49 3.10
N PHE A 103 -2.59 13.29 4.34
CA PHE A 103 -2.15 14.38 5.22
C PHE A 103 -0.91 15.09 4.67
N ALA A 104 0.01 14.36 4.04
CA ALA A 104 1.16 14.96 3.39
C ALA A 104 0.76 15.89 2.24
N VAL A 105 -0.19 15.49 1.38
CA VAL A 105 -0.71 16.35 0.31
C VAL A 105 -1.41 17.58 0.89
N VAL A 106 -2.28 17.42 1.89
CA VAL A 106 -2.95 18.56 2.54
C VAL A 106 -1.92 19.53 3.13
N ALA A 107 -0.88 19.03 3.80
CA ALA A 107 0.20 19.85 4.34
C ALA A 107 0.94 20.64 3.25
N THR A 108 1.27 20.03 2.11
CA THR A 108 1.90 20.75 0.99
C THR A 108 1.05 21.90 0.46
N ILE A 109 -0.28 21.72 0.44
CA ILE A 109 -1.23 22.76 0.01
C ILE A 109 -1.33 23.86 1.09
N VAL A 110 -1.51 23.52 2.36
CA VAL A 110 -1.70 24.51 3.44
C VAL A 110 -0.44 25.35 3.66
N PHE A 111 0.73 24.71 3.69
CA PHE A 111 2.01 25.41 3.89
C PHE A 111 2.59 26.00 2.59
N GLN A 112 1.91 25.85 1.45
CA GLN A 112 2.40 26.26 0.12
C GLN A 112 3.80 25.70 -0.20
N TYR A 113 4.11 24.52 0.34
CA TYR A 113 5.42 23.87 0.20
C TYR A 113 5.37 22.83 -0.92
N HIS A 114 5.68 23.27 -2.14
CA HIS A 114 5.57 22.45 -3.35
C HIS A 114 6.94 21.92 -3.81
N TYR A 115 7.39 20.81 -3.22
CA TYR A 115 8.62 20.13 -3.62
C TYR A 115 8.34 18.88 -4.46
N GLN A 116 8.82 18.86 -5.71
CA GLN A 116 8.57 17.77 -6.66
C GLN A 116 9.06 16.41 -6.16
N GLY A 117 10.19 16.36 -5.46
CA GLY A 117 10.70 15.11 -4.90
C GLY A 117 9.76 14.50 -3.85
N LEU A 118 9.16 15.34 -3.00
CA LEU A 118 8.17 14.91 -2.01
C LEU A 118 6.89 14.43 -2.68
N ASN A 119 6.38 15.15 -3.69
CA ASN A 119 5.22 14.72 -4.46
C ASN A 119 5.46 13.34 -5.12
N ASN A 120 6.62 13.15 -5.75
CA ASN A 120 6.99 11.87 -6.34
C ASN A 120 7.04 10.74 -5.30
N MET A 121 7.58 11.00 -4.10
CA MET A 121 7.58 10.02 -3.02
C MET A 121 6.18 9.67 -2.53
N ILE A 122 5.29 10.66 -2.37
CA ILE A 122 3.88 10.43 -2.02
C ILE A 122 3.21 9.50 -3.05
N PHE A 123 3.38 9.76 -4.34
CA PHE A 123 2.81 8.91 -5.40
C PHE A 123 3.38 7.50 -5.41
N ILE A 124 4.68 7.33 -5.16
CA ILE A 124 5.30 6.00 -5.08
C ILE A 124 4.77 5.23 -3.87
N LEU A 125 4.66 5.87 -2.69
CA LEU A 125 4.08 5.25 -1.50
C LEU A 125 2.63 4.81 -1.76
N LEU A 126 1.85 5.70 -2.38
CA LEU A 126 0.48 5.40 -2.75
C LEU A 126 0.40 4.31 -3.83
N ALA A 127 1.34 4.20 -4.77
CA ALA A 127 1.34 3.11 -5.75
C ALA A 127 1.70 1.76 -5.10
N MET A 128 2.65 1.76 -4.16
CA MET A 128 3.16 0.56 -3.50
C MET A 128 2.23 -0.01 -2.42
N HIS A 129 1.23 0.75 -1.95
CA HIS A 129 0.34 0.33 -0.87
C HIS A 129 -0.34 -1.03 -1.14
N GLY A 130 -0.71 -1.33 -2.39
CA GLY A 130 -1.39 -2.58 -2.76
C GLY A 130 -0.48 -3.80 -2.65
N ILE A 131 0.81 -3.65 -2.97
CA ILE A 131 1.81 -4.70 -2.76
C ILE A 131 2.03 -4.88 -1.25
N GLY A 132 2.17 -3.78 -0.51
CA GLY A 132 2.31 -3.81 0.94
C GLY A 132 1.14 -4.50 1.64
N SER A 133 -0.11 -4.18 1.26
CA SER A 133 -1.31 -4.73 1.88
C SER A 133 -1.43 -6.24 1.62
N THR A 134 -1.04 -6.69 0.42
CA THR A 134 -1.00 -8.12 0.07
C THR A 134 0.06 -8.86 0.89
N ILE A 135 1.25 -8.26 1.07
CA ILE A 135 2.30 -8.84 1.92
C ILE A 135 1.80 -8.97 3.37
N VAL A 136 1.23 -7.90 3.93
CA VAL A 136 0.69 -7.91 5.30
C VAL A 136 -0.42 -8.97 5.44
N MET A 137 -1.33 -9.07 4.47
CA MET A 137 -2.38 -10.09 4.44
C MET A 137 -1.80 -11.50 4.55
N VAL A 138 -0.78 -11.82 3.73
CA VAL A 138 -0.15 -13.15 3.72
C VAL A 138 0.58 -13.42 5.04
N LEU A 139 1.26 -12.43 5.62
CA LEU A 139 2.09 -12.62 6.82
C LEU A 139 1.25 -12.76 8.10
N VAL A 140 0.20 -11.95 8.23
CA VAL A 140 -0.58 -11.86 9.47
C VAL A 140 -1.63 -12.97 9.56
N HIS A 141 -2.18 -13.43 8.43
CA HIS A 141 -3.19 -14.48 8.42
C HIS A 141 -2.56 -15.89 8.31
N ARG A 142 -2.64 -16.66 9.41
CA ARG A 142 -2.23 -18.07 9.50
C ARG A 142 -2.52 -18.93 8.26
N PRO A 143 -3.77 -19.05 7.74
CA PRO A 143 -4.04 -19.93 6.61
C PRO A 143 -3.33 -19.51 5.32
N TYR A 144 -3.21 -18.20 5.08
CA TYR A 144 -2.50 -17.68 3.91
C TYR A 144 -0.99 -17.90 4.05
N ARG A 145 -0.44 -17.67 5.23
CA ARG A 145 0.97 -17.90 5.51
C ARG A 145 1.36 -19.35 5.33
N ASP A 146 0.57 -20.24 5.91
CA ASP A 146 0.84 -21.68 5.88
C ASP A 146 0.71 -22.20 4.45
N PHE A 147 -0.29 -21.79 3.67
CA PHE A 147 -0.41 -22.15 2.26
C PHE A 147 0.76 -21.62 1.41
N THR A 148 1.06 -20.32 1.52
CA THR A 148 2.11 -19.68 0.70
C THR A 148 3.48 -20.25 1.02
N PHE A 149 3.86 -20.35 2.30
CA PHE A 149 5.18 -20.85 2.67
C PHE A 149 5.31 -22.37 2.60
N SER A 150 4.25 -23.16 2.83
CA SER A 150 4.31 -24.61 2.58
C SER A 150 4.48 -24.91 1.09
N GLY A 151 3.79 -24.18 0.21
CA GLY A 151 3.94 -24.30 -1.23
C GLY A 151 5.33 -23.89 -1.73
N ILE A 152 5.93 -22.85 -1.15
CA ILE A 152 7.31 -22.43 -1.47
C ILE A 152 8.34 -23.45 -0.96
N ARG A 153 8.21 -23.92 0.28
CA ARG A 153 9.13 -24.91 0.88
C ARG A 153 9.03 -26.28 0.20
N GLY A 154 7.81 -26.69 -0.17
CA GLY A 154 7.56 -27.92 -0.94
C GLY A 154 8.06 -27.85 -2.38
N ARG A 155 7.94 -26.70 -3.07
CA ARG A 155 8.48 -26.51 -4.42
C ARG A 155 10.00 -26.38 -4.44
N CYS A 156 10.59 -25.63 -3.50
CA CYS A 156 12.04 -25.50 -3.36
C CYS A 156 12.69 -26.84 -2.98
N GLY A 157 12.09 -27.59 -2.04
CA GLY A 157 12.53 -28.94 -1.69
C GLY A 157 12.44 -29.93 -2.86
N LYS A 158 11.35 -29.88 -3.65
CA LYS A 158 11.21 -30.70 -4.86
C LYS A 158 12.25 -30.34 -5.94
N GLN A 159 12.56 -29.05 -6.15
CA GLN A 159 13.59 -28.65 -7.12
C GLN A 159 15.00 -29.09 -6.72
N ILE A 160 15.35 -28.98 -5.43
CA ILE A 160 16.66 -29.43 -4.92
C ILE A 160 16.80 -30.95 -5.03
N LEU A 161 15.75 -31.71 -4.67
CA LEU A 161 15.74 -33.17 -4.81
C LEU A 161 15.81 -33.61 -6.28
N ASN A 162 15.09 -32.94 -7.18
CA ASN A 162 15.10 -33.27 -8.60
C ASN A 162 16.47 -32.97 -9.25
N LYS A 163 17.12 -31.87 -8.86
CA LYS A 163 18.48 -31.54 -9.30
C LYS A 163 19.51 -32.55 -8.79
N SER A 164 19.40 -32.99 -7.53
CA SER A 164 20.27 -34.02 -6.95
C SER A 164 20.11 -35.39 -7.64
N ARG A 165 18.86 -35.79 -7.93
CA ARG A 165 18.56 -37.04 -8.65
C ARG A 165 19.10 -37.02 -10.08
N SER A 166 18.96 -35.90 -10.79
CA SER A 166 19.53 -35.74 -12.14
C SER A 166 21.06 -35.89 -12.15
N ILE A 167 21.77 -35.26 -11.21
CA ILE A 167 23.23 -35.36 -11.10
C ILE A 167 23.66 -36.80 -10.78
N THR A 168 22.94 -37.48 -9.89
CA THR A 168 23.22 -38.87 -9.53
C THR A 168 23.02 -39.81 -10.72
N SER A 169 21.98 -39.62 -11.53
CA SER A 169 21.74 -40.39 -12.75
C SER A 169 22.81 -40.16 -13.82
N THR A 170 23.30 -38.93 -14.00
CA THR A 170 24.39 -38.62 -14.95
C THR A 170 25.72 -39.25 -14.49
N VAL A 171 26.03 -39.21 -13.20
CA VAL A 171 27.24 -39.84 -12.63
C VAL A 171 27.17 -41.37 -12.72
N ALA A 172 25.99 -41.98 -12.55
CA ALA A 172 25.81 -43.42 -12.69
C ALA A 172 25.99 -43.90 -14.14
N LEU A 173 25.54 -43.11 -15.14
CA LEU A 173 25.75 -43.42 -16.56
C LEU A 173 27.23 -43.36 -16.97
N ILE A 174 28.01 -42.45 -16.40
CA ILE A 174 29.46 -42.33 -16.70
C ILE A 174 30.28 -43.49 -16.12
N LYS A 175 29.82 -44.15 -15.04
CA LYS A 175 30.50 -45.32 -14.46
C LYS A 175 30.22 -46.65 -15.17
N LEU A 176 29.31 -46.66 -16.15
CA LEU A 176 28.87 -47.85 -16.89
C LEU A 176 29.42 -47.92 -18.33
N VAL A 177 30.21 -46.93 -18.75
CA VAL A 177 30.95 -46.90 -20.02
C VAL A 177 32.44 -47.05 -19.71
#